data_AF-A0A330LYI4-F1
#
_entry.id   AF-A0A330LYI4-F1
#
_cell.length_a   1.000
_cell.length_b   1.000
_cell.length_c   1.000
_cell.angle_alpha   90.00
_cell.angle_beta   90.00
_cell.angle_gamma   90.00
#
_symmetry.space_group_name_H-M   'P 1'
#
loop_
_entity.id
_entity.type
_entity.pdbx_description
1 polymer ?
#
loop_
_entity_poly.entity_id
_entity_poly.type
_entity_poly.pdbx_seq_one_letter_code
_entity_poly.pdbx_strand_id
1 'polypeptide(L)'
;MLNQGLTPAEIGEEIEMPPSLANTFASRGYYGSAKHNANAVYQAYLGWYDANPANLDTLPSSQSAHKYVELMGGADAVLIHGKTAFSAGEYRWAAELINYLVFADGANTSAKELLAKSCDQLGYQAESAAWRDAYLSAAFELRHGTPDKGIGSYVLR
;
A
#
# COMPACT_ATOMS: atom_id res chain seq x y z
N MET A 1 11.46 -13.69 14.89
CA MET A 1 10.79 -12.43 14.49
C MET A 1 9.46 -12.28 15.21
N LEU A 2 8.42 -13.06 14.91
CA LEU A 2 7.13 -13.01 15.64
C LEU A 2 7.28 -13.16 17.16
N ASN A 3 7.96 -14.22 17.62
CA ASN A 3 8.24 -14.42 19.06
C ASN A 3 9.19 -13.37 19.66
N GLN A 4 9.81 -12.52 18.84
CA GLN A 4 10.63 -11.38 19.29
C GLN A 4 9.80 -10.09 19.39
N GLY A 5 8.49 -10.14 19.11
CA GLY A 5 7.58 -9.01 19.24
C GLY A 5 7.44 -8.13 17.99
N LEU A 6 8.01 -8.53 16.85
CA LEU A 6 7.88 -7.75 15.61
C LEU A 6 6.48 -7.86 15.03
N THR A 7 5.95 -6.73 14.58
CA THR A 7 4.71 -6.59 13.82
C THR A 7 4.87 -7.10 12.38
N PRO A 8 3.77 -7.37 11.64
CA PRO A 8 3.88 -7.79 10.23
C PRO A 8 4.71 -6.84 9.38
N ALA A 9 4.52 -5.52 9.53
CA ALA A 9 5.25 -4.53 8.76
C ALA A 9 6.77 -4.62 8.99
N GLU A 10 7.19 -4.73 10.26
CA GLU A 10 8.61 -4.86 10.64
C GLU A 10 9.20 -6.19 10.15
N ILE A 11 8.48 -7.30 10.30
CA ILE A 11 8.92 -8.60 9.75
C ILE A 11 9.12 -8.49 8.25
N GLY A 12 8.20 -7.83 7.55
CA GLY A 12 8.28 -7.63 6.12
C GLY A 12 9.49 -6.81 5.66
N GLU A 13 10.04 -5.93 6.51
CA GLU A 13 11.28 -5.20 6.21
C GLU A 13 12.54 -5.99 6.57
N GLU A 14 12.49 -6.82 7.62
CA GLU A 14 13.66 -7.57 8.11
C GLU A 14 13.84 -8.96 7.49
N ILE A 15 12.80 -9.54 6.90
CA ILE A 15 12.87 -10.91 6.38
C ILE A 15 13.79 -11.00 5.15
N GLU A 16 14.90 -11.72 5.30
CA GLU A 16 15.84 -11.98 4.21
C GLU A 16 15.96 -13.48 3.93
N MET A 17 15.94 -13.84 2.64
CA MET A 17 16.21 -15.22 2.22
C MET A 17 17.72 -15.46 2.26
N PRO A 18 18.18 -16.61 2.78
CA PRO A 18 19.61 -16.93 2.77
C PRO A 18 20.14 -16.98 1.33
N PRO A 19 21.44 -16.70 1.09
CA PRO A 19 22.02 -16.67 -0.27
C PRO A 19 21.76 -17.93 -1.10
N SER A 20 21.68 -19.10 -0.45
CA SER A 20 21.37 -20.38 -1.10
C SER A 20 19.98 -20.42 -1.76
N LEU A 21 19.03 -19.61 -1.28
CA LEU A 21 17.70 -19.46 -1.86
C LEU A 21 17.62 -18.19 -2.73
N ALA A 22 18.11 -17.06 -2.23
CA ALA A 22 17.98 -15.75 -2.87
C ALA A 22 18.66 -15.65 -4.25
N ASN A 23 19.74 -16.43 -4.47
CA ASN A 23 20.53 -16.42 -5.70
C ASN A 23 20.05 -17.45 -6.74
N THR A 24 18.82 -17.96 -6.59
CA THR A 24 18.22 -18.86 -7.57
C THR A 24 16.97 -18.23 -8.18
N PHE A 25 16.88 -18.20 -9.51
CA PHE A 25 15.71 -17.64 -10.21
C PHE A 25 14.39 -18.28 -9.78
N ALA A 26 14.38 -19.58 -9.52
CA ALA A 26 13.19 -20.32 -9.11
C ALA A 26 12.63 -19.92 -7.75
N SER A 27 13.43 -19.27 -6.89
CA SER A 27 13.02 -18.82 -5.55
C SER A 27 12.86 -17.30 -5.45
N ARG A 28 12.98 -16.57 -6.58
CA ARG A 28 12.71 -15.13 -6.63
C ARG A 28 11.22 -14.85 -6.46
N GLY A 29 10.90 -13.67 -5.93
CA GLY A 29 9.54 -13.26 -5.62
C GLY A 29 8.72 -12.81 -6.83
N TYR A 30 8.69 -13.57 -7.92
CA TYR A 30 8.01 -13.17 -9.16
C TYR A 30 6.48 -13.24 -9.08
N TYR A 31 5.94 -14.16 -8.26
CA TYR A 31 4.50 -14.26 -8.04
C TYR A 31 4.17 -13.81 -6.62
N GLY A 32 4.48 -14.62 -5.61
CA GLY A 32 4.51 -14.19 -4.22
C GLY A 32 5.77 -13.39 -3.90
N SER A 33 5.81 -12.71 -2.76
CA SER A 33 7.02 -12.05 -2.24
C SER A 33 7.31 -12.53 -0.82
N ALA A 34 8.59 -12.63 -0.44
CA ALA A 34 8.96 -13.03 0.93
C ALA A 34 8.30 -12.12 1.98
N LYS A 35 8.26 -10.82 1.69
CA LYS A 35 7.60 -9.78 2.48
C LYS A 35 6.10 -10.05 2.71
N HIS A 36 5.32 -10.20 1.64
CA HIS A 36 3.88 -10.47 1.76
C HIS A 36 3.61 -11.85 2.38
N ASN A 37 4.41 -12.86 2.03
CA ASN A 37 4.24 -14.21 2.57
C ASN A 37 4.55 -14.25 4.07
N ALA A 38 5.52 -13.49 4.56
CA ALA A 38 5.81 -13.39 5.99
C ALA A 38 4.63 -12.77 6.76
N ASN A 39 3.97 -11.76 6.19
CA ASN A 39 2.74 -11.19 6.76
C ASN A 39 1.60 -12.21 6.79
N ALA A 40 1.44 -13.01 5.73
CA ALA A 40 0.44 -14.07 5.70
C ALA A 40 0.71 -15.15 6.75
N VAL A 41 1.99 -15.51 6.99
CA VAL A 41 2.37 -16.42 8.08
C VAL A 41 2.04 -15.78 9.43
N TYR A 42 2.41 -14.52 9.69
CA TYR A 42 2.01 -13.84 10.92
C TYR A 42 0.49 -13.93 11.12
N GLN A 43 -0.28 -13.59 10.09
CA GLN A 43 -1.74 -13.60 10.13
C GLN A 43 -2.33 -14.99 10.39
N ALA A 44 -1.71 -16.04 9.86
CA ALA A 44 -2.15 -17.42 10.10
C ALA A 44 -1.99 -17.85 11.57
N TYR A 45 -1.03 -17.28 12.31
CA TYR A 45 -0.76 -17.64 13.71
C TYR A 45 -1.38 -16.69 14.73
N LEU A 46 -1.36 -15.37 14.48
CA LEU A 46 -1.82 -14.34 15.43
C LEU A 46 -3.05 -13.58 14.95
N GLY A 47 -3.49 -13.78 13.71
CA GLY A 47 -4.56 -13.00 13.11
C GLY A 47 -4.12 -11.62 12.64
N TRP A 48 -5.09 -10.74 12.42
CA TRP A 48 -4.87 -9.41 11.84
C TRP A 48 -4.34 -8.38 12.85
N TYR A 49 -4.53 -8.63 14.15
CA TYR A 49 -4.25 -7.68 15.21
C TYR A 49 -2.77 -7.75 15.63
N ASP A 50 -2.12 -6.59 15.75
CA ASP A 50 -0.69 -6.45 16.04
C ASP A 50 -0.38 -6.29 17.55
N ALA A 51 -1.37 -6.51 18.42
CA ALA A 51 -1.28 -6.32 19.86
C ALA A 51 -1.09 -4.86 20.33
N ASN A 52 -1.14 -3.86 19.45
CA ASN A 52 -1.21 -2.45 19.84
C ASN A 52 -2.68 -2.01 19.97
N PRO A 53 -3.18 -1.67 21.18
CA PRO A 53 -4.58 -1.30 21.37
C PRO A 53 -5.06 -0.12 20.53
N ALA A 54 -4.15 0.77 20.10
CA ALA A 54 -4.48 1.88 19.19
C ALA A 54 -4.99 1.39 17.82
N ASN A 55 -4.64 0.17 17.42
CA ASN A 55 -4.99 -0.44 16.13
C ASN A 55 -6.19 -1.41 16.23
N LEU A 56 -6.79 -1.57 17.42
CA LEU A 56 -7.85 -2.57 17.65
C LEU A 56 -9.22 -2.15 17.10
N ASP A 57 -9.57 -0.87 17.23
CA ASP A 57 -10.87 -0.32 16.82
C ASP A 57 -10.65 1.04 16.13
N THR A 58 -9.89 1.01 15.04
CA THR A 58 -9.55 2.22 14.28
C THR A 58 -10.76 2.77 13.54
N LEU A 59 -10.85 4.10 13.45
CA LEU A 59 -11.81 4.76 12.57
C LEU A 59 -11.64 4.27 11.11
N PRO A 60 -12.75 4.12 10.35
CA PRO A 60 -12.67 3.88 8.92
C PRO A 60 -11.82 4.95 8.22
N SER A 61 -11.07 4.57 7.18
CA SER A 61 -10.14 5.47 6.48
C SER A 61 -10.80 6.75 5.97
N SER A 62 -12.04 6.68 5.48
CA SER A 62 -12.78 7.87 5.04
C SER A 62 -13.06 8.86 6.17
N GLN A 63 -13.16 8.41 7.42
CA GLN A 63 -13.39 9.28 8.58
C GLN A 63 -12.08 9.86 9.13
N SER A 64 -11.05 9.03 9.28
CA SER A 64 -9.75 9.47 9.81
C SER A 64 -8.98 10.35 8.80
N ALA A 65 -9.14 10.12 7.50
CA ALA A 65 -8.50 10.91 6.45
C ALA A 65 -8.76 12.42 6.56
N HIS A 66 -10.01 12.85 6.79
CA HIS A 66 -10.32 14.26 6.98
C HIS A 66 -9.56 14.87 8.16
N LYS A 67 -9.47 14.14 9.29
CA LYS A 67 -8.77 14.59 10.49
C LYS A 67 -7.27 14.70 10.25
N TYR A 68 -6.68 13.74 9.55
CA TYR A 68 -5.28 13.79 9.17
C TYR A 68 -4.99 14.96 8.23
N VAL A 69 -5.80 15.17 7.19
CA VAL A 69 -5.62 16.29 6.26
C VAL A 69 -5.72 17.64 6.98
N GLU A 70 -6.68 17.79 7.91
CA GLU A 70 -6.79 19.00 8.74
C GLU A 70 -5.52 19.22 9.58
N LEU A 71 -5.03 18.20 10.29
CA LEU A 71 -3.82 18.28 11.11
C LEU A 71 -2.56 18.56 10.28
N MET A 72 -2.52 18.11 9.03
CA MET A 72 -1.40 18.34 8.10
C MET A 72 -1.43 19.72 7.43
N GLY A 73 -2.38 20.59 7.79
CA GLY A 73 -2.48 21.95 7.25
C GLY A 73 -3.34 22.07 5.98
N GLY A 74 -4.21 21.09 5.72
CA GLY A 74 -5.15 21.10 4.61
C GLY A 74 -4.60 20.48 3.31
N ALA A 75 -5.45 20.43 2.29
CA ALA A 75 -5.17 19.74 1.03
C ALA A 75 -3.91 20.23 0.31
N ASP A 76 -3.69 21.55 0.25
CA ASP A 76 -2.54 22.14 -0.44
C ASP A 76 -1.22 21.76 0.25
N ALA A 77 -1.18 21.78 1.58
CA ALA A 77 -0.01 21.38 2.35
C ALA A 77 0.33 19.90 2.10
N VAL A 78 -0.68 19.03 2.14
CA VAL A 78 -0.52 17.59 1.86
C VAL A 78 0.03 17.36 0.44
N LEU A 79 -0.47 18.10 -0.56
CA LEU A 79 0.06 18.03 -1.93
C LEU A 79 1.52 18.49 -2.03
N ILE A 80 1.90 19.56 -1.33
CA ILE A 80 3.29 20.05 -1.32
C ILE A 80 4.21 18.99 -0.70
N HIS A 81 3.83 18.44 0.45
CA HIS A 81 4.61 17.41 1.13
C HIS A 81 4.71 16.11 0.31
N GLY A 82 3.60 15.67 -0.29
CA GLY A 82 3.64 14.47 -1.15
C GLY A 82 4.47 14.67 -2.42
N LYS A 83 4.43 15.86 -3.04
CA LYS A 83 5.33 16.18 -4.17
C LYS A 83 6.79 16.15 -3.74
N THR A 84 7.09 16.67 -2.56
CA THR A 84 8.44 16.67 -2.01
C THR A 84 8.95 15.25 -1.79
N ALA A 85 8.16 14.39 -1.12
CA ALA A 85 8.48 12.98 -0.92
C ALA A 85 8.66 12.24 -2.26
N PHE A 86 7.76 12.47 -3.22
CA PHE A 86 7.86 11.89 -4.56
C PHE A 86 9.16 12.31 -5.28
N SER A 87 9.50 13.60 -5.25
CA SER A 87 10.74 14.11 -5.84
C SER A 87 12.00 13.58 -5.15
N ALA A 88 11.92 13.20 -3.88
CA ALA A 88 13.00 12.56 -3.14
C ALA A 88 13.11 11.04 -3.41
N GLY A 89 12.20 10.46 -4.19
CA GLY A 89 12.16 9.01 -4.46
C GLY A 89 11.48 8.19 -3.36
N GLU A 90 10.84 8.83 -2.38
CA GLU A 90 10.19 8.18 -1.25
C GLU A 90 8.76 7.73 -1.62
N TYR A 91 8.63 6.94 -2.69
CA TYR A 91 7.33 6.66 -3.31
C TYR A 91 6.33 5.96 -2.38
N ARG A 92 6.80 5.08 -1.48
CA ARG A 92 5.95 4.44 -0.46
C ARG A 92 5.33 5.47 0.49
N TRP A 93 6.14 6.42 0.95
CA TRP A 93 5.71 7.50 1.83
C TRP A 93 4.81 8.51 1.11
N ALA A 94 5.19 8.91 -0.11
CA ALA A 94 4.35 9.77 -0.94
C ALA A 94 2.96 9.17 -1.17
N ALA A 95 2.89 7.86 -1.45
CA ALA A 95 1.62 7.15 -1.63
C ALA A 95 0.80 7.13 -0.33
N GLU A 96 1.40 6.79 0.81
CA GLU A 96 0.71 6.77 2.11
C GLU A 96 0.11 8.14 2.46
N LEU A 97 0.91 9.20 2.34
CA LEU A 97 0.51 10.56 2.66
C LEU A 97 -0.64 11.05 1.77
N ILE A 98 -0.49 10.91 0.45
CA ILE A 98 -1.49 11.38 -0.52
C ILE A 98 -2.76 10.55 -0.49
N ASN A 99 -2.69 9.27 -0.08
CA ASN A 99 -3.87 8.43 0.09
C ASN A 99 -4.86 9.04 1.08
N TYR A 100 -4.41 9.66 2.18
CA TYR A 100 -5.31 10.38 3.08
C TYR A 100 -6.06 11.51 2.36
N LEU A 101 -5.39 12.28 1.49
CA LEU A 101 -6.07 13.33 0.74
C LEU A 101 -7.09 12.77 -0.27
N VAL A 102 -6.77 11.66 -0.95
CA VAL A 102 -7.73 11.02 -1.88
C VAL A 102 -8.95 10.46 -1.14
N PHE A 103 -8.77 9.90 0.06
CA PHE A 103 -9.89 9.44 0.88
C PHE A 103 -10.73 10.59 1.45
N ALA A 104 -10.11 11.73 1.78
CA ALA A 104 -10.81 12.92 2.27
C ALA A 104 -11.51 13.70 1.14
N ASP A 105 -10.95 13.71 -0.05
CA ASP A 105 -11.48 14.42 -1.22
C ASP A 105 -11.24 13.60 -2.49
N GLY A 106 -12.16 12.67 -2.76
CA GLY A 106 -12.11 11.79 -3.93
C GLY A 106 -12.28 12.53 -5.28
N ALA A 107 -12.65 13.81 -5.27
CA ALA A 107 -12.73 14.64 -6.47
C ALA A 107 -11.41 15.39 -6.76
N ASN A 108 -10.44 15.36 -5.84
CA ASN A 108 -9.17 16.05 -5.99
C ASN A 108 -8.28 15.40 -7.06
N THR A 109 -8.37 15.90 -8.30
CA THR A 109 -7.63 15.35 -9.44
C THR A 109 -6.12 15.43 -9.28
N SER A 110 -5.61 16.47 -8.60
CA SER A 110 -4.17 16.61 -8.34
C SER A 110 -3.64 15.56 -7.37
N ALA A 111 -4.41 15.23 -6.33
CA ALA A 111 -4.07 14.19 -5.37
C ALA A 111 -4.12 12.81 -6.04
N LYS A 112 -5.19 12.53 -6.79
CA LYS A 112 -5.32 11.27 -7.53
C LYS A 112 -4.16 11.06 -8.51
N GLU A 113 -3.77 12.08 -9.26
CA GLU A 113 -2.66 11.98 -10.22
C GLU A 113 -1.31 11.77 -9.52
N LEU A 114 -1.06 12.44 -8.39
CA LEU A 114 0.17 12.24 -7.63
C LEU A 114 0.25 10.84 -6.99
N LEU A 115 -0.86 10.32 -6.47
CA LEU A 115 -0.94 8.95 -5.98
C LEU A 115 -0.73 7.95 -7.13
N ALA A 116 -1.34 8.18 -8.29
CA ALA A 116 -1.17 7.35 -9.46
C ALA A 116 0.30 7.30 -9.92
N LYS A 117 0.99 8.45 -9.96
CA LYS A 117 2.44 8.51 -10.25
C LYS A 117 3.28 7.74 -9.23
N SER A 118 2.93 7.83 -7.96
CA SER A 118 3.62 7.10 -6.89
C SER A 118 3.44 5.59 -7.08
N CYS A 119 2.22 5.14 -7.40
CA CYS A 119 1.93 3.76 -7.75
C CYS A 119 2.68 3.31 -9.02
N ASP A 120 2.77 4.13 -10.07
CA ASP A 120 3.56 3.78 -11.27
C ASP A 120 5.02 3.45 -10.90
N GLN A 121 5.66 4.29 -10.09
CA GLN A 121 7.05 4.07 -9.65
C GLN A 121 7.19 2.80 -8.82
N LEU A 122 6.27 2.54 -7.88
CA LEU A 122 6.24 1.32 -7.08
C LEU A 122 6.04 0.08 -7.96
N GLY A 123 5.15 0.15 -8.95
CA GLY A 123 4.91 -0.92 -9.92
C GLY A 123 6.09 -1.18 -10.85
N TYR A 124 6.85 -0.15 -11.23
CA TYR A 124 8.08 -0.29 -12.03
C TYR A 124 9.22 -0.93 -11.25
N GLN A 125 9.26 -0.74 -9.93
CA GLN A 125 10.28 -1.32 -9.05
C GLN A 125 9.91 -2.72 -8.53
N ALA A 126 8.64 -3.13 -8.66
CA ALA A 126 8.17 -4.41 -8.17
C ALA A 126 8.72 -5.58 -9.00
N GLU A 127 9.42 -6.50 -8.33
CA GLU A 127 9.82 -7.79 -8.91
C GLU A 127 8.63 -8.78 -8.98
N SER A 128 7.71 -8.69 -8.03
CA SER A 128 6.46 -9.48 -8.04
C SER A 128 5.51 -8.93 -9.09
N ALA A 129 5.10 -9.77 -10.03
CA ALA A 129 4.10 -9.47 -11.04
C ALA A 129 2.75 -9.09 -10.39
N ALA A 130 2.34 -9.79 -9.33
CA ALA A 130 1.11 -9.48 -8.61
C ALA A 130 1.14 -8.08 -7.98
N TRP A 131 2.27 -7.68 -7.41
CA TRP A 131 2.43 -6.32 -6.86
C TRP A 131 2.47 -5.27 -7.96
N ARG A 132 3.20 -5.53 -9.05
CA ARG A 132 3.22 -4.67 -10.23
C ARG A 132 1.81 -4.41 -10.74
N ASP A 133 1.05 -5.47 -10.98
CA ASP A 133 -0.30 -5.37 -11.53
C ASP A 133 -1.22 -4.61 -10.57
N ALA A 134 -1.16 -4.88 -9.26
CA ALA A 134 -1.94 -4.14 -8.27
C ALA A 134 -1.64 -2.63 -8.29
N TYR A 135 -0.37 -2.24 -8.30
CA TYR A 135 0.02 -0.82 -8.36
C TYR A 135 -0.43 -0.14 -9.66
N LEU A 136 -0.20 -0.79 -10.82
CA LEU A 136 -0.52 -0.20 -12.11
C LEU A 136 -2.04 -0.15 -12.36
N SER A 137 -2.80 -1.12 -11.87
CA SER A 137 -4.26 -1.07 -11.87
C SER A 137 -4.79 0.05 -10.98
N ALA A 138 -4.25 0.23 -9.77
CA ALA A 138 -4.63 1.34 -8.91
C ALA A 138 -4.34 2.71 -9.58
N ALA A 139 -3.15 2.85 -10.19
CA ALA A 139 -2.80 4.06 -10.94
C ALA A 139 -3.74 4.32 -12.12
N PHE A 140 -4.16 3.26 -12.82
CA PHE A 140 -5.14 3.35 -13.90
C PHE A 140 -6.50 3.84 -13.39
N GLU A 141 -7.05 3.24 -12.33
CA GLU A 141 -8.36 3.62 -11.79
C GLU A 141 -8.37 5.03 -11.18
N LEU A 142 -7.26 5.46 -10.58
CA LEU A 142 -7.11 6.83 -10.09
C LEU A 142 -7.22 7.86 -11.22
N ARG A 143 -6.70 7.53 -12.41
CA ARG A 143 -6.72 8.41 -13.60
C ARG A 143 -8.03 8.35 -14.38
N HIS A 144 -8.62 7.17 -14.51
CA HIS A 144 -9.72 6.93 -15.44
C HIS A 144 -11.06 6.64 -14.76
N GLY A 145 -11.07 6.46 -13.44
CA GLY A 145 -12.22 5.95 -12.70
C GLY A 145 -12.28 4.43 -12.72
N THR A 146 -13.18 3.89 -11.90
CA THR A 146 -13.49 2.45 -11.89
C THR A 146 -14.32 2.08 -13.13
N PRO A 147 -14.29 0.81 -13.56
CA PRO A 147 -15.19 0.35 -14.62
C PRO A 147 -16.66 0.64 -14.30
N ASP A 148 -17.42 1.14 -15.29
CA ASP A 148 -18.88 1.41 -15.14
C ASP A 148 -19.70 0.17 -14.76
N LYS A 149 -19.16 -1.02 -15.06
CA LYS A 149 -19.71 -2.32 -14.68
C LYS A 149 -18.68 -3.07 -13.85
N GLY A 150 -19.01 -3.33 -12.58
CA GLY A 150 -18.23 -4.22 -11.74
C GLY A 150 -18.24 -5.65 -12.26
N ILE A 151 -17.57 -6.57 -11.54
CA ILE A 151 -17.67 -8.00 -11.81
C ILE A 151 -19.12 -8.40 -11.59
N GLY A 152 -19.91 -8.49 -12.66
CA GLY A 152 -21.26 -9.02 -12.62
C GLY A 152 -21.21 -10.38 -11.92
N SER A 153 -22.13 -10.63 -11.00
CA SER A 153 -22.24 -11.88 -10.25
C SER A 153 -22.39 -13.07 -11.21
N TYR A 154 -21.28 -13.61 -11.69
CA TYR A 154 -21.18 -14.89 -12.39
C TYR A 154 -20.77 -16.00 -11.42
N VAL A 155 -21.20 -15.89 -10.16
CA VAL A 155 -21.36 -17.06 -9.30
C VAL A 155 -22.79 -17.52 -9.53
N LEU A 156 -22.94 -18.64 -10.24
CA LEU A 156 -24.16 -19.43 -10.26
C LEU A 156 -24.72 -19.51 -8.83
N ARG A 157 -26.02 -19.27 -8.69
CA ARG A 157 -26.76 -19.46 -7.44
C ARG A 157 -26.44 -20.78 -6.75
#